data_AF-A0A7C7QJL6-F1
#
_entry.id   AF-A0A7C7QJL6-F1
#
_cell.length_a   1.000
_cell.length_b   1.000
_cell.length_c   1.000
_cell.angle_alpha   90.00
_cell.angle_beta   90.00
_cell.angle_gamma   90.00
#
_symmetry.space_group_name_H-M   'P 1'
#
loop_
_entity.id
_entity.type
_entity.pdbx_description
1 polymer ?
#
loop_
_entity_poly.entity_id
_entity_poly.type
_entity_poly.pdbx_seq_one_letter_code
_entity_poly.pdbx_strand_id
1 'polypeptide(L)' 'MDINRLTQKSQEALNNAQTKALRYGHVEIDGEHLLLSLVEQPDGLVPRLFGKMDV' A
#
# COMPACT_ATOMS: atom_id res chain seq x y z
N MET A 1 -11.60 0.09 -11.70
CA MET A 1 -10.70 -1.08 -11.58
C MET A 1 -11.51 -2.23 -11.02
N ASP A 2 -11.30 -3.46 -11.50
CA ASP A 2 -11.90 -4.64 -10.86
C ASP A 2 -10.95 -5.15 -9.75
N ILE A 3 -11.30 -4.87 -8.50
CA ILE A 3 -10.49 -5.22 -7.33
C ILE A 3 -10.32 -6.74 -7.21
N ASN A 4 -11.30 -7.53 -7.67
CA ASN A 4 -11.26 -8.99 -7.55
C ASN A 4 -10.18 -9.62 -8.43
N ARG A 5 -9.66 -8.89 -9.43
CA ARG A 5 -8.57 -9.34 -10.29
C ARG A 5 -7.18 -9.03 -9.74
N LEU A 6 -7.10 -8.29 -8.65
CA LEU A 6 -5.83 -8.00 -7.99
C LEU A 6 -5.38 -9.18 -7.13
N THR A 7 -4.08 -9.29 -6.90
CA THR A 7 -3.55 -10.24 -5.91
C THR A 7 -4.07 -9.92 -4.52
N GLN A 8 -4.13 -10.92 -3.63
CA GLN A 8 -4.56 -10.73 -2.25
C GLN A 8 -3.78 -9.60 -1.56
N LYS A 9 -2.44 -9.58 -1.70
CA LYS A 9 -1.60 -8.53 -1.12
C LYS A 9 -1.88 -7.14 -1.71
N SER A 10 -2.21 -7.04 -2.99
CA SER A 10 -2.61 -5.76 -3.59
C SER A 10 -3.94 -5.26 -3.03
N GLN A 11 -4.90 -6.15 -2.80
CA GLN A 11 -6.19 -5.80 -2.18
C GLN A 11 -6.00 -5.35 -0.72
N GLU A 12 -5.18 -6.07 0.05
CA GLU A 12 -4.78 -5.69 1.41
C GLU A 12 -4.10 -4.31 1.44
N ALA A 13 -3.21 -4.03 0.48
CA ALA A 13 -2.53 -2.75 0.39
C ALA A 13 -3.51 -1.59 0.15
N LEU A 14 -4.52 -1.78 -0.70
CA LEU A 14 -5.57 -0.77 -0.93
C LEU A 14 -6.42 -0.52 0.33
N ASN A 15 -6.82 -1.57 1.04
CA ASN A 15 -7.57 -1.45 2.29
C ASN A 15 -6.76 -0.72 3.39
N ASN A 16 -5.47 -1.06 3.49
CA ASN A 16 -4.56 -0.39 4.43
C ASN A 16 -4.27 1.06 4.04
N ALA A 17 -4.20 1.39 2.74
CA ALA A 17 -4.05 2.76 2.26
C ALA A 17 -5.24 3.63 2.67
N GLN A 18 -6.46 3.10 2.58
CA GLN A 18 -7.65 3.78 3.09
C GLN A 18 -7.58 4.03 4.60
N THR A 19 -7.17 3.02 5.37
CA THR A 19 -6.98 3.15 6.82
C THR A 19 -5.94 4.23 7.17
N LYS A 20 -4.87 4.35 6.37
CA LYS A 20 -3.84 5.38 6.53
C LYS A 20 -4.37 6.77 6.21
N ALA A 21 -5.07 6.95 5.09
CA ALA A 21 -5.70 8.22 4.73
C ALA A 21 -6.62 8.73 5.85
N LEU A 22 -7.51 7.86 6.36
CA LEU A 22 -8.38 8.18 7.49
C LEU A 22 -7.60 8.56 8.75
N ARG A 23 -6.53 7.82 9.07
CA ARG A 23 -5.69 8.10 10.24
C ARG A 23 -5.02 9.48 10.16
N TYR A 24 -4.62 9.91 8.97
CA TYR A 24 -4.01 11.22 8.74
C TYR A 24 -5.03 12.33 8.48
N GLY A 25 -6.33 12.03 8.50
CA GLY A 25 -7.39 13.01 8.25
C GLY A 25 -7.52 13.42 6.79
N HIS A 26 -6.98 12.63 5.86
CA HIS A 26 -7.10 12.86 4.43
C HIS A 26 -8.39 12.24 3.91
N VAL A 27 -9.16 13.04 3.16
CA VAL A 27 -10.46 12.63 2.61
C VAL A 27 -10.30 11.65 1.46
N GLU A 28 -9.23 11.83 0.67
CA GLU A 28 -8.93 11.01 -0.49
C GLU A 28 -7.74 10.09 -0.25
N ILE A 29 -7.72 8.97 -0.97
CA ILE A 29 -6.59 8.05 -0.97
C ILE A 29 -5.66 8.46 -2.11
N ASP A 30 -4.59 9.17 -1.76
CA ASP A 30 -3.50 9.48 -2.69
C ASP A 30 -2.38 8.43 -2.71
N GLY A 31 -1.45 8.59 -3.64
CA GLY A 31 -0.35 7.67 -3.90
C GLY A 31 0.55 7.43 -2.69
N GLU A 32 0.73 8.43 -1.83
CA GLU A 32 1.55 8.36 -0.62
C GLU A 32 0.99 7.33 0.37
N HIS A 33 -0.34 7.24 0.49
CA HIS A 33 -0.99 6.25 1.36
C HIS A 33 -0.79 4.84 0.84
N LEU A 34 -0.94 4.66 -0.47
CA LEU A 34 -0.72 3.38 -1.13
C LEU A 34 0.74 2.95 -1.03
N LEU A 35 1.67 3.87 -1.28
CA LEU A 35 3.10 3.62 -1.15
C LEU A 35 3.45 3.22 0.29
N LEU A 36 3.00 3.99 1.28
CA LEU A 36 3.25 3.69 2.69
C LEU A 36 2.66 2.32 3.09
N SER A 37 1.47 2.00 2.57
CA SER A 37 0.83 0.69 2.76
C SER A 37 1.66 -0.46 2.16
N LEU A 38 2.21 -0.27 0.95
CA LEU A 38 3.04 -1.25 0.28
C LEU A 38 4.41 -1.43 0.94
N VAL A 39 5.04 -0.35 1.40
CA VAL A 39 6.35 -0.37 2.09
C VAL A 39 6.25 -0.99 3.50
N GLU A 40 5.12 -0.82 4.18
CA GLU A 40 4.94 -1.44 5.50
C GLU A 40 4.33 -2.86 5.42
N GLN A 41 3.96 -3.33 4.23
CA GLN A 41 3.29 -4.63 4.07
C GLN A 41 4.23 -5.79 4.45
N PRO A 42 3.87 -6.63 5.44
CA PRO A 42 4.67 -7.78 5.81
C PRO A 42 4.85 -8.76 4.65
N ASP A 43 6.09 -9.24 4.48
CA ASP A 43 6.51 -10.12 3.38
C ASP A 43 6.13 -9.58 1.98
N GLY A 44 5.93 -8.26 1.85
CA GLY A 44 5.56 -7.60 0.62
C GLY A 44 6.69 -7.61 -0.41
N LEU A 45 6.33 -7.39 -1.68
CA LEU A 45 7.33 -7.23 -2.74
C LEU A 45 8.08 -5.89 -2.62
N VAL A 46 7.34 -4.80 -2.36
CA VAL A 46 7.89 -3.44 -2.35
C VAL A 46 9.00 -3.22 -1.31
N PRO A 47 8.88 -3.67 -0.05
CA PRO A 47 9.96 -3.51 0.94
C PRO A 47 11.24 -4.22 0.49
N ARG A 48 11.11 -5.39 -0.17
CA ARG A 48 12.25 -6.13 -0.73
C ARG A 48 12.90 -5.41 -1.92
N LEU A 49 12.11 -4.72 -2.74
CA LEU A 49 12.62 -3.93 -3.86
C LEU A 49 13.42 -2.72 -3.35
N PHE A 50 12.91 -2.02 -2.34
CA PHE A 50 13.61 -0.89 -1.72
C PHE A 50 14.96 -1.34 -1.12
N GLY A 51 14.97 -2.45 -0.37
CA GLY A 51 16.21 -3.05 0.11
C GLY A 51 17.18 -3.53 -0.98
N LYS A 52 16.73 -3.73 -2.23
CA LYS A 52 17.59 -4.00 -3.39
C LYS A 52 18.07 -2.74 -4.11
N MET A 53 17.34 -1.65 -3.96
CA MET A 53 17.66 -0.34 -4.51
C MET A 53 18.55 0.49 -3.58
N ASP A 54 18.85 -0.03 -2.38
CA ASP A 54 19.62 0.65 -1.33
C ASP A 54 18.96 1.96 -0.86
N VAL A 55 17.63 1.91 -0.68
CA VAL A 55 16.77 2.98 -0.16
C VAL A 55 15.87 2.49 0.96
#